data_AF-A0A3N0UHI2-F1
#
_entry.id   AF-A0A3N0UHI2-F1
#
_cell.length_a   1.000
_cell.length_b   1.000
_cell.length_c   1.000
_cell.angle_alpha   90.00
_cell.angle_beta   90.00
_cell.angle_gamma   90.00
#
_symmetry.space_group_name_H-M   'P 1'
#
loop_
_entity.id
_entity.type
_entity.pdbx_description
1 polymer ?
#
loop_
_entity_poly.entity_id
_entity_poly.type
_entity_poly.pdbx_seq_one_letter_code
_entity_poly.pdbx_strand_id
1 'polypeptide(L)'
;MNHRNITTLISRIALEQDDEIQPLIRQFSEGKRTGGTPMGIRFRPAVREFITRISQRIGISASELVNILVEGVMIDTLAPRQSTVRNIYDRFWLLMETHRLSTVATATLLADVNMGLSVLESRERTLDYLTLPVIRQLAEWFGVCPGWLECTDDHPVQPVMLTRDR
;
A
#
# COMPACT_ATOMS: atom_id res chain seq x y z
N MET A 1 -4.75 -21.86 -15.63
CA MET A 1 -4.69 -22.11 -14.17
C MET A 1 -4.98 -20.79 -13.49
N ASN A 2 -6.18 -20.64 -12.90
CA ASN A 2 -6.65 -19.38 -12.33
C ASN A 2 -5.72 -18.94 -11.20
N HIS A 3 -5.05 -17.80 -11.38
CA HIS A 3 -4.30 -17.09 -10.35
C HIS A 3 -5.32 -16.50 -9.36
N ARG A 4 -6.00 -17.35 -8.57
CA ARG A 4 -6.64 -16.89 -7.34
C ARG A 4 -5.53 -16.21 -6.54
N ASN A 5 -5.62 -14.89 -6.41
CA ASN A 5 -4.60 -14.06 -5.77
C ASN A 5 -4.21 -14.73 -4.44
N ILE A 6 -2.92 -15.02 -4.26
CA ILE A 6 -2.43 -15.79 -3.10
C ILE A 6 -2.83 -15.09 -1.79
N THR A 7 -2.90 -13.76 -1.81
CA THR A 7 -3.44 -12.91 -0.74
C THR A 7 -4.87 -13.31 -0.38
N THR A 8 -5.75 -13.58 -1.35
CA THR A 8 -7.12 -14.04 -1.10
C THR A 8 -7.18 -15.45 -0.50
N LEU A 9 -6.27 -16.35 -0.92
CA LEU A 9 -6.18 -17.70 -0.35
C LEU A 9 -5.67 -17.67 1.09
N ILE A 10 -4.61 -16.90 1.36
CA ILE A 10 -4.07 -16.73 2.71
C ILE A 10 -5.12 -16.03 3.61
N SER A 11 -5.84 -15.04 3.08
CA SER A 11 -6.89 -14.32 3.82
C SER A 11 -7.97 -15.28 4.29
N ARG A 12 -8.44 -16.17 3.39
CA ARG A 12 -9.43 -17.17 3.73
C ARG A 12 -8.94 -18.14 4.81
N ILE A 13 -7.72 -18.67 4.66
CA ILE A 13 -7.13 -19.62 5.61
C ILE A 13 -6.97 -18.96 6.99
N ALA A 14 -6.56 -17.70 7.00
CA ALA A 14 -6.32 -17.00 8.25
C ALA A 14 -7.60 -16.56 8.97
N LEU A 15 -8.64 -16.18 8.22
CA LEU A 15 -9.97 -15.89 8.77
C LEU A 15 -10.68 -17.16 9.29
N GLU A 16 -10.31 -18.33 8.79
CA GLU A 16 -10.77 -19.64 9.30
C GLU A 16 -10.03 -20.05 10.62
N GLN A 17 -8.92 -19.40 10.99
CA GLN A 17 -8.09 -19.67 12.19
C GLN A 17 -8.02 -18.47 13.16
N ASP A 18 -9.19 -17.90 13.50
CA ASP A 18 -9.35 -16.58 14.13
C ASP A 18 -8.62 -16.45 15.50
N ASP A 19 -8.48 -17.50 16.31
CA ASP A 19 -7.92 -17.37 17.67
C ASP A 19 -6.37 -17.31 17.75
N GLU A 20 -5.65 -17.90 16.79
CA GLU A 20 -4.17 -17.97 16.83
C GLU A 20 -3.47 -16.84 16.06
N ILE A 21 -4.15 -16.24 15.08
CA ILE A 21 -3.56 -15.22 14.18
C ILE A 21 -3.77 -13.78 14.71
N GLN A 22 -4.83 -13.53 15.46
CA GLN A 22 -5.10 -12.25 16.13
C GLN A 22 -3.95 -11.74 17.02
N PRO A 23 -3.27 -12.55 17.85
CA PRO A 23 -2.14 -12.07 18.64
C PRO A 23 -0.93 -11.68 17.78
N LEU A 24 -0.72 -12.28 16.60
CA LEU A 24 0.33 -11.89 15.66
C LEU A 24 0.05 -10.51 15.05
N ILE A 25 -1.21 -10.22 14.72
CA ILE A 25 -1.65 -8.90 14.25
C ILE A 25 -1.45 -7.84 15.35
N ARG A 26 -1.77 -8.16 16.62
CA ARG A 26 -1.57 -7.25 17.74
C ARG A 26 -0.08 -7.00 18.06
N GLN A 27 0.75 -8.05 18.10
CA GLN A 27 2.20 -7.91 18.31
C GLN A 27 2.85 -7.05 17.22
N PHE A 28 2.35 -7.16 15.98
CA PHE A 28 2.76 -6.31 14.87
C PHE A 28 2.39 -4.84 15.12
N SER A 29 1.15 -4.54 15.51
CA SER A 29 0.73 -3.15 15.82
C SER A 29 1.52 -2.52 16.98
N GLU A 30 2.08 -3.33 17.86
CA GLU A 30 2.92 -2.89 18.99
C GLU A 30 4.41 -2.73 18.63
N GLY A 31 4.84 -3.06 17.40
CA GLY A 31 6.22 -2.86 16.94
C GLY A 31 7.27 -3.72 17.65
N LYS A 32 6.87 -4.80 18.32
CA LYS A 32 7.80 -5.69 19.03
C LYS A 32 8.58 -6.54 18.03
N ARG A 33 9.86 -6.20 17.82
CA ARG A 33 10.84 -7.05 17.14
C ARG A 33 11.12 -8.28 18.00
N THR A 34 10.38 -9.35 17.76
CA THR A 34 10.70 -10.66 18.33
C THR A 34 11.86 -11.25 17.52
N GLY A 35 13.04 -11.30 18.15
CA GLY A 35 14.21 -11.99 17.61
C GLY A 35 13.98 -13.50 17.59
N GLY A 36 13.22 -13.97 16.60
CA GLY A 36 13.01 -15.39 16.34
C GLY A 36 14.12 -15.96 15.46
N THR A 37 14.54 -17.18 15.77
CA THR A 37 15.52 -17.98 15.02
C THR A 37 15.18 -17.99 13.52
N PRO A 38 16.13 -17.68 12.60
CA PRO A 38 15.81 -17.58 11.19
C PRO A 38 15.39 -18.95 10.64
N MET A 39 14.14 -19.08 10.22
CA MET A 39 13.78 -20.15 9.29
C MET A 39 14.69 -20.03 8.08
N GLY A 40 15.45 -21.08 7.77
CA GLY A 40 16.32 -21.13 6.60
C GLY A 40 15.49 -21.19 5.31
N ILE A 41 14.91 -20.06 4.88
CA ILE A 41 14.11 -20.00 3.66
C ILE A 41 15.04 -20.18 2.45
N ARG A 42 14.83 -21.26 1.69
CA ARG A 42 15.58 -21.53 0.46
C ARG A 42 14.88 -20.85 -0.74
N PHE A 43 15.41 -19.70 -1.14
CA PHE A 43 14.96 -19.04 -2.36
C PHE A 43 15.51 -19.71 -3.63
N ARG A 44 14.70 -19.74 -4.69
CA ARG A 44 15.15 -20.08 -6.04
C ARG A 44 16.22 -19.06 -6.48
N PRO A 45 17.18 -19.43 -7.36
CA PRO A 45 18.28 -18.54 -7.75
C PRO A 45 17.85 -17.15 -8.23
N ALA A 46 16.83 -17.07 -9.10
CA ALA A 46 16.31 -15.79 -9.58
C ALA A 46 15.69 -14.91 -8.47
N VAL A 47 14.99 -15.53 -7.52
CA VAL A 47 14.37 -14.82 -6.39
C VAL A 47 15.44 -14.32 -5.42
N ARG A 48 16.48 -15.14 -5.17
CA ARG A 48 17.63 -14.73 -4.36
C ARG A 48 18.31 -13.51 -4.96
N GLU A 49 18.62 -13.56 -6.25
CA GLU A 49 19.28 -12.46 -6.96
C GLU A 49 18.45 -11.17 -6.89
N PHE A 50 17.13 -11.28 -7.08
CA PHE A 50 16.21 -10.16 -6.92
C PHE A 50 16.29 -9.55 -5.51
N ILE A 51 16.14 -10.37 -4.45
CA ILE A 51 16.19 -9.92 -3.06
C ILE A 51 17.54 -9.25 -2.77
N THR A 52 18.66 -9.85 -3.19
CA THR A 52 20.01 -9.30 -2.95
C THR A 52 20.19 -7.94 -3.62
N ARG A 53 19.77 -7.77 -4.88
CA ARG A 53 19.90 -6.49 -5.58
C ARG A 53 19.09 -5.38 -4.95
N ILE A 54 17.85 -5.67 -4.59
CA ILE A 54 16.96 -4.67 -3.99
C ILE A 54 17.43 -4.31 -2.58
N SER A 55 17.85 -5.30 -1.77
CA SER A 55 18.33 -5.04 -0.42
C SER A 55 19.60 -4.18 -0.43
N GLN A 56 20.54 -4.45 -1.34
CA GLN A 56 21.75 -3.64 -1.53
C GLN A 56 21.42 -2.20 -1.95
N ARG A 57 20.47 -2.03 -2.87
CA ARG A 57 20.09 -0.70 -3.38
C ARG A 57 19.40 0.16 -2.32
N ILE A 58 18.69 -0.46 -1.38
CA ILE A 58 18.00 0.21 -0.28
C ILE A 58 18.90 0.31 0.98
N GLY A 59 20.02 -0.41 1.02
CA GLY A 59 20.99 -0.37 2.13
C GLY A 59 20.60 -1.22 3.34
N ILE A 60 19.80 -2.27 3.15
CA ILE A 60 19.33 -3.17 4.22
C ILE A 60 19.78 -4.62 3.99
N SER A 61 19.66 -5.46 5.02
CA SER A 61 19.94 -6.89 4.88
C SER A 61 18.87 -7.59 4.04
N ALA A 62 19.23 -8.71 3.38
CA ALA A 62 18.27 -9.51 2.63
C ALA A 62 17.14 -10.05 3.53
N SER A 63 17.44 -10.43 4.78
CA SER A 63 16.44 -10.88 5.75
C SER A 63 15.48 -9.77 6.15
N GLU A 64 15.99 -8.54 6.31
CA GLU A 64 15.15 -7.37 6.61
C GLU A 64 14.18 -7.09 5.46
N LEU A 65 14.67 -7.14 4.22
CA LEU A 65 13.81 -6.98 3.05
C LEU A 65 12.73 -8.08 2.99
N VAL A 66 13.08 -9.33 3.29
CA VAL A 66 12.11 -10.44 3.34
C VAL A 66 11.05 -10.20 4.41
N ASN A 67 11.43 -9.74 5.61
CA ASN A 67 10.49 -9.41 6.67
C ASN A 67 9.52 -8.31 6.21
N ILE A 68 10.02 -7.21 5.64
CA ILE A 68 9.19 -6.11 5.12
C ILE A 68 8.20 -6.61 4.07
N LEU A 69 8.64 -7.46 3.13
CA LEU A 69 7.78 -8.02 2.08
C LEU A 69 6.68 -8.93 2.66
N VAL A 70 7.05 -9.83 3.59
CA VAL A 70 6.11 -10.75 4.23
C VAL A 70 5.13 -10.00 5.12
N GLU A 71 5.59 -8.99 5.87
CA GLU A 71 4.75 -8.10 6.66
C GLU A 71 3.75 -7.35 5.77
N GLY A 72 4.20 -6.83 4.62
CA GLY A 72 3.31 -6.18 3.65
C GLY A 72 2.17 -7.10 3.20
N VAL A 73 2.51 -8.33 2.78
CA VAL A 73 1.51 -9.34 2.39
C VAL A 73 0.59 -9.68 3.56
N MET A 74 1.13 -9.83 4.77
CA MET A 74 0.35 -10.16 5.97
C MET A 74 -0.68 -9.07 6.28
N ILE A 75 -0.29 -7.79 6.25
CA ILE A 75 -1.21 -6.65 6.49
C ILE A 75 -2.32 -6.61 5.44
N ASP A 76 -1.95 -6.73 4.16
CA ASP A 76 -2.92 -6.72 3.05
C ASP A 76 -3.91 -7.87 3.14
N THR A 77 -3.48 -8.99 3.72
CA THR A 77 -4.25 -10.22 3.84
C THR A 77 -5.17 -10.23 5.06
N LEU A 78 -4.67 -9.78 6.22
CA LEU A 78 -5.29 -9.97 7.53
C LEU A 78 -5.92 -8.70 8.09
N ALA A 79 -5.47 -7.53 7.65
CA ALA A 79 -5.97 -6.23 8.10
C ALA A 79 -6.39 -5.37 6.90
N PRO A 80 -7.32 -5.84 6.04
CA PRO A 80 -7.68 -5.16 4.79
C PRO A 80 -8.17 -3.71 5.00
N ARG A 81 -8.79 -3.39 6.14
CA ARG A 81 -9.15 -2.01 6.51
C ARG A 81 -7.93 -1.13 6.80
N GLN A 82 -6.92 -1.63 7.51
CA GLN A 82 -5.68 -0.90 7.77
C GLN A 82 -4.85 -0.73 6.49
N SER A 83 -4.80 -1.77 5.65
CA SER A 83 -4.24 -1.73 4.30
C SER A 83 -4.93 -0.65 3.45
N THR A 84 -6.27 -0.57 3.49
CA THR A 84 -7.02 0.46 2.72
C THR A 84 -6.65 1.88 3.14
N VAL A 85 -6.69 2.19 4.44
CA VAL A 85 -6.30 3.52 4.95
C VAL A 85 -4.85 3.84 4.61
N ARG A 86 -3.97 2.83 4.67
CA ARG A 86 -2.59 2.99 4.26
C ARG A 86 -2.48 3.32 2.76
N ASN A 87 -3.17 2.55 1.93
CA ASN A 87 -3.10 2.69 0.49
C ASN A 87 -3.68 4.02 -0.02
N ILE A 88 -4.68 4.61 0.66
CA ILE A 88 -5.22 5.93 0.28
C ILE A 88 -4.12 7.01 0.36
N TYR A 89 -3.40 7.07 1.47
CA TYR A 89 -2.30 8.03 1.63
C TYR A 89 -1.14 7.74 0.65
N ASP A 90 -0.83 6.47 0.44
CA ASP A 90 0.26 6.08 -0.47
C ASP A 90 -0.13 6.43 -1.94
N ARG A 91 -1.39 6.21 -2.36
CA ARG A 91 -1.90 6.60 -3.68
C ARG A 91 -1.99 8.12 -3.86
N PHE A 92 -2.33 8.86 -2.80
CA PHE A 92 -2.26 10.32 -2.81
C PHE A 92 -0.83 10.81 -3.11
N TRP A 93 0.19 10.31 -2.39
CA TRP A 93 1.57 10.72 -2.65
C TRP A 93 2.09 10.23 -3.99
N LEU A 94 1.74 9.01 -4.39
CA LEU A 94 2.07 8.49 -5.72
C LEU A 94 1.53 9.40 -6.84
N LEU A 95 0.31 9.94 -6.68
CA LEU A 95 -0.27 10.88 -7.62
C LEU A 95 0.58 12.16 -7.68
N MET A 96 0.91 12.76 -6.54
CA MET A 96 1.73 13.98 -6.49
C MET A 96 3.12 13.76 -7.13
N GLU A 97 3.77 12.65 -6.80
CA GLU A 97 5.10 12.28 -7.33
C GLU A 97 5.06 12.05 -8.85
N THR A 98 4.03 11.36 -9.35
CA THR A 98 3.86 11.10 -10.80
C THR A 98 3.73 12.41 -11.58
N HIS A 99 3.06 13.40 -11.00
CA HIS A 99 2.93 14.74 -11.57
C HIS A 99 4.08 15.69 -11.19
N ARG A 100 5.12 15.18 -10.51
CA ARG A 100 6.34 15.91 -10.09
C ARG A 100 6.05 17.13 -9.22
N LEU A 101 5.02 17.04 -8.38
CA LEU A 101 4.69 18.07 -7.42
C LEU A 101 5.60 17.94 -6.20
N SER A 102 6.30 19.03 -5.86
CA SER A 102 7.03 19.10 -4.59
C SER A 102 6.04 19.26 -3.43
N THR A 103 6.45 18.92 -2.21
CA THR A 103 5.62 19.09 -1.00
C THR A 103 5.08 20.52 -0.86
N VAL A 104 5.87 21.53 -1.24
CA VAL A 104 5.44 22.93 -1.23
C VAL A 104 4.40 23.20 -2.31
N ALA A 105 4.60 22.70 -3.54
CA ALA A 105 3.63 22.83 -4.61
C ALA A 105 2.31 22.11 -4.29
N THR A 106 2.38 20.93 -3.68
CA THR A 106 1.22 20.20 -3.16
C THR A 106 0.48 21.02 -2.10
N ALA A 107 1.19 21.60 -1.13
CA ALA A 107 0.55 22.47 -0.12
C ALA A 107 -0.09 23.72 -0.75
N THR A 108 0.52 24.30 -1.79
CA THR A 108 -0.07 25.43 -2.53
C THR A 108 -1.32 25.00 -3.29
N LEU A 109 -1.29 23.85 -3.97
CA LEU A 109 -2.45 23.30 -4.69
C LEU A 109 -3.63 23.02 -3.74
N LEU A 110 -3.34 22.60 -2.51
CA LEU A 110 -4.34 22.20 -1.51
C LEU A 110 -4.64 23.28 -0.47
N ALA A 111 -4.20 24.51 -0.72
CA ALA A 111 -4.43 25.64 0.19
C ALA A 111 -5.92 25.92 0.41
N ASP A 112 -6.73 25.80 -0.65
CA ASP A 112 -8.18 26.06 -0.61
C ASP A 112 -8.95 25.03 0.23
N VAL A 113 -8.38 23.84 0.43
CA VAL A 113 -8.92 22.81 1.33
C VAL A 113 -8.23 22.81 2.70
N ASN A 114 -7.50 23.88 3.00
CA ASN A 114 -6.80 24.11 4.26
C ASN A 114 -5.74 23.04 4.60
N MET A 115 -5.19 22.38 3.57
CA MET A 115 -4.14 21.36 3.71
C MET A 115 -2.76 21.96 3.47
N GLY A 116 -2.20 22.58 4.50
CA GLY A 116 -0.85 23.15 4.47
C GLY A 116 0.26 22.13 4.78
N LEU A 117 1.51 22.60 4.81
CA LEU A 117 2.69 21.77 5.07
C LEU A 117 2.61 20.98 6.40
N SER A 118 2.06 21.59 7.46
CA SER A 118 1.91 20.94 8.77
C SER A 118 0.88 19.81 8.79
N VAL A 119 -0.03 19.80 7.81
CA VAL A 119 -0.97 18.70 7.59
C VAL A 119 -0.27 17.60 6.80
N LEU A 120 0.42 17.97 5.71
CA LEU A 120 1.15 17.05 4.83
C LEU A 120 2.31 16.31 5.51
N GLU A 121 2.91 16.90 6.54
CA GLU A 121 3.97 16.26 7.34
C GLU A 121 3.46 15.05 8.14
N SER A 122 2.17 15.05 8.49
CA SER A 122 1.55 13.98 9.29
C SER A 122 0.65 13.11 8.42
N ARG A 123 0.93 11.81 8.40
CA ARG A 123 0.10 10.82 7.72
C ARG A 123 -1.35 10.86 8.20
N GLU A 124 -1.55 10.86 9.51
CA GLU A 124 -2.88 10.86 10.14
C GLU A 124 -3.65 12.12 9.78
N ARG A 125 -3.03 13.30 9.94
CA ARG A 125 -3.68 14.57 9.57
C ARG A 125 -3.96 14.64 8.08
N THR A 126 -3.05 14.15 7.23
CA THR A 126 -3.30 14.12 5.77
C THR A 126 -4.54 13.28 5.47
N LEU A 127 -4.67 12.11 6.09
CA LEU A 127 -5.82 11.23 5.92
C LEU A 127 -7.14 11.86 6.38
N ASP A 128 -7.14 12.61 7.48
CA ASP A 128 -8.34 13.33 7.96
C ASP A 128 -8.90 14.32 6.93
N TYR A 129 -8.04 14.86 6.06
CA TYR A 129 -8.41 15.82 5.02
C TYR A 129 -8.72 15.15 3.67
N LEU A 130 -8.31 13.90 3.44
CA LEU A 130 -8.64 13.12 2.24
C LEU A 130 -10.07 12.57 2.30
N THR A 131 -11.02 13.48 2.46
CA THR A 131 -12.46 13.20 2.43
C THR A 131 -12.93 12.94 1.01
N LEU A 132 -14.11 12.31 0.85
CA LEU A 132 -14.67 11.99 -0.47
C LEU A 132 -14.77 13.20 -1.43
N PRO A 133 -15.19 14.42 -0.99
CA PRO A 133 -15.16 15.59 -1.86
C PRO A 133 -13.75 15.94 -2.35
N VAL A 134 -12.75 15.91 -1.47
CA VAL A 134 -11.36 16.20 -1.81
C VAL A 134 -10.80 15.15 -2.76
N ILE A 135 -11.07 13.88 -2.51
CA ILE A 135 -10.65 12.78 -3.40
C ILE A 135 -11.23 12.94 -4.81
N ARG A 136 -12.51 13.30 -4.93
CA ARG A 136 -13.15 13.53 -6.23
C ARG A 136 -12.56 14.73 -6.96
N GLN A 137 -12.30 15.81 -6.23
CA GLN A 137 -11.66 17.01 -6.79
C GLN A 137 -10.23 16.72 -7.28
N LEU A 138 -9.44 15.96 -6.51
CA LEU A 138 -8.13 15.47 -6.94
C LEU A 138 -8.27 14.59 -8.18
N ALA A 139 -9.21 13.65 -8.19
CA ALA A 139 -9.43 12.77 -9.32
C ALA A 139 -9.73 13.55 -10.61
N GLU A 140 -10.55 14.60 -10.51
CA GLU A 140 -10.87 15.50 -11.62
C GLU A 140 -9.65 16.28 -12.11
N TRP A 141 -8.88 16.89 -11.20
CA TRP A 141 -7.69 17.66 -11.55
C TRP A 141 -6.61 16.85 -12.27
N PHE A 142 -6.43 15.59 -11.86
CA PHE A 142 -5.39 14.73 -12.40
C PHE A 142 -5.90 13.74 -13.45
N GLY A 143 -7.20 13.73 -13.75
CA GLY A 143 -7.80 12.85 -14.76
C GLY A 143 -7.72 11.36 -14.39
N VAL A 144 -7.82 11.03 -13.09
CA VAL A 144 -7.77 9.65 -12.57
C VAL A 144 -9.14 9.18 -12.09
N CYS A 145 -9.31 7.87 -11.94
CA CYS A 145 -10.52 7.28 -11.36
C CYS A 145 -10.60 7.60 -9.85
N PRO A 146 -11.71 8.17 -9.34
CA PRO A 146 -11.87 8.41 -7.90
C PRO A 146 -11.85 7.11 -7.11
N GLY A 147 -12.41 6.03 -7.66
CA GLY A 147 -12.36 4.69 -7.05
C GLY A 147 -10.93 4.18 -6.86
N TRP A 148 -9.99 4.59 -7.71
CA TRP A 148 -8.59 4.29 -7.50
C TRP A 148 -8.01 5.07 -6.31
N LEU A 149 -8.28 6.37 -6.18
CA LEU A 149 -7.82 7.10 -4.98
C LEU A 149 -8.48 6.57 -3.68
N GLU A 150 -9.73 6.12 -3.76
CA GLU A 150 -10.46 5.49 -2.64
C GLU A 150 -10.06 4.04 -2.34
N CYS A 151 -9.14 3.46 -3.13
CA CYS A 151 -8.76 2.04 -3.04
C CYS A 151 -9.92 1.05 -3.24
N THR A 152 -10.96 1.44 -3.99
CA THR A 152 -12.08 0.58 -4.40
C THR A 152 -11.94 0.05 -5.84
N ASP A 153 -11.05 0.65 -6.63
CA ASP A 153 -10.63 0.17 -7.96
C ASP A 153 -9.11 0.01 -8.01
N ASP A 154 -8.63 -0.94 -8.79
CA ASP A 154 -7.21 -1.18 -9.03
C ASP A 154 -6.64 -0.34 -10.18
N HIS A 155 -7.49 0.24 -11.04
CA HIS A 155 -7.07 0.96 -12.24
C HIS A 155 -7.09 2.48 -12.04
N PRO A 156 -5.95 3.19 -12.20
CA PRO A 156 -5.88 4.64 -12.04
C PRO A 156 -6.64 5.41 -13.11
N VAL A 157 -6.89 4.82 -14.27
CA VAL A 157 -7.68 5.39 -15.37
C VAL A 157 -8.68 4.37 -15.85
N GLN A 158 -9.82 4.82 -16.39
CA GLN A 158 -10.82 3.92 -16.93
C GLN A 158 -10.22 3.07 -18.06
N PRO A 159 -10.24 1.74 -17.96
CA PRO A 159 -9.72 0.88 -19.02
C PRO A 159 -10.62 1.02 -20.26
N VAL A 160 -10.02 1.36 -21.39
CA VAL A 160 -10.70 1.35 -22.68
C VAL A 160 -10.96 -0.11 -23.05
N MET A 161 -12.21 -0.55 -22.90
CA MET A 161 -12.64 -1.86 -23.35
C MET A 161 -12.74 -1.81 -24.88
N LEU A 162 -11.72 -2.33 -25.57
CA LEU A 162 -11.78 -2.54 -27.01
C LEU A 162 -12.75 -3.70 -27.28
N THR A 163 -14.02 -3.38 -27.50
CA THR A 163 -14.97 -4.33 -28.08
C THR A 163 -14.48 -4.67 -29.47
N ARG A 164 -13.99 -5.91 -29.66
CA ARG A 164 -13.79 -6.46 -30.99
C ARG A 164 -15.17 -6.71 -31.58
N ASP A 165 -15.64 -5.79 -32.41
CA ASP A 165 -16.75 -6.05 -33.32
C ASP A 165 -16.36 -7.28 -34.16
N ARG A 166 -17.20 -8.32 -34.07
CA ARG A 166 -17.11 -9.55 -34.86
C ARG A 166 -17.96 -9.42 -36.11
#